data_AF-A0A7J5V6R0-F1
#
_entry.id   AF-A0A7J5V6R0-F1
#
_cell.length_a   1.000
_cell.length_b   1.000
_cell.length_c   1.000
_cell.angle_alpha   90.00
_cell.angle_beta   90.00
_cell.angle_gamma   90.00
#
_symmetry.space_group_name_H-M   'P 1'
#
loop_
_entity.id
_entity.type
_entity.pdbx_description
1 polymer ?
#
loop_
_entity_poly.entity_id
_entity_poly.type
_entity_poly.pdbx_seq_one_letter_code
_entity_poly.pdbx_strand_id
1 'polypeptide(L)'
;MTCSSSPKDVFDYLIAITPICVAVFVALIAFWQSRINSNKLRLDIYNRRFNVYSKTLDFYQVLLSYDPNVVSKELLNTLQKDFIKAFRESRFLFDEKSGVYDILDQMHTKSFQIIGCKDHGGKLADIDPQEFEKMHKQSMEALKCFTESISKLEKAMARYLNFHELTE
;
A
#
# COMPACT_ATOMS: atom_id res chain seq x y z
N MET A 1 -33.94 39.54 -54.80
CA MET A 1 -34.23 38.16 -54.36
C MET A 1 -32.95 37.35 -54.47
N THR A 2 -32.58 36.73 -53.35
CA THR A 2 -31.57 35.66 -53.18
C THR A 2 -30.18 35.91 -53.77
N CYS A 3 -29.27 36.45 -52.96
CA CYS A 3 -27.82 36.34 -53.19
C CYS A 3 -27.44 34.86 -53.23
N SER A 4 -27.03 34.39 -54.40
CA SER A 4 -26.39 33.08 -54.58
C SER A 4 -24.96 33.20 -54.08
N SER A 5 -24.68 32.68 -52.89
CA SER A 5 -23.31 32.54 -52.38
C SER A 5 -22.53 31.60 -53.28
N SER A 6 -21.41 32.06 -53.84
CA SER A 6 -20.55 31.26 -54.71
C SER A 6 -20.02 30.04 -53.92
N PRO A 7 -20.03 28.82 -54.48
CA PRO A 7 -19.63 27.61 -53.76
C PRO A 7 -18.18 27.64 -53.22
N LYS A 8 -17.33 28.53 -53.74
CA LYS A 8 -15.96 28.76 -53.26
C LYS A 8 -15.92 29.48 -51.91
N ASP A 9 -16.80 30.46 -51.70
CA ASP A 9 -16.85 31.23 -50.46
C ASP A 9 -17.27 30.31 -49.29
N VAL A 10 -18.22 29.40 -49.53
CA VAL A 10 -18.65 28.40 -48.53
C VAL A 10 -17.51 27.45 -48.16
N PHE A 11 -16.69 27.06 -49.14
CA PHE A 11 -15.55 26.17 -48.93
C PHE A 11 -14.44 26.85 -48.11
N ASP A 12 -14.15 28.12 -48.38
CA ASP A 12 -13.16 28.91 -47.63
C ASP A 12 -13.60 29.16 -46.18
N TYR A 13 -14.90 29.40 -45.95
CA TYR A 13 -15.47 29.49 -44.60
C TYR A 13 -15.36 28.16 -43.83
N LEU A 14 -15.60 27.02 -44.48
CA LEU A 14 -15.44 25.70 -43.86
C LEU A 14 -13.98 25.44 -43.45
N ILE A 15 -13.02 25.80 -44.29
CA ILE A 15 -11.59 25.68 -43.98
C ILE A 15 -11.22 26.56 -42.77
N ALA A 16 -11.77 27.77 -42.69
CA ALA A 16 -11.48 28.69 -41.58
C ALA A 16 -12.10 28.25 -40.24
N ILE A 17 -13.29 27.64 -40.25
CA ILE A 17 -13.99 27.20 -39.02
C ILE A 17 -13.46 25.87 -38.49
N THR A 18 -12.99 24.98 -39.39
CA THR A 18 -12.43 23.67 -39.02
C THR A 18 -11.40 23.71 -37.89
N PRO A 19 -10.33 24.54 -37.93
CA PRO A 19 -9.34 24.58 -36.85
C PRO A 19 -9.92 25.07 -35.52
N ILE A 20 -10.93 25.94 -35.54
CA ILE A 20 -11.61 26.43 -34.34
C ILE A 20 -12.41 25.28 -33.70
N CYS A 21 -13.17 24.54 -34.51
CA CYS A 21 -13.90 23.37 -34.03
C CYS A 21 -12.95 22.32 -33.44
N VAL A 22 -11.86 22.00 -34.16
CA VAL A 22 -10.83 21.05 -33.68
C VAL A 22 -10.22 21.53 -32.36
N ALA A 23 -9.87 22.81 -32.24
CA ALA A 23 -9.31 23.36 -31.01
C ALA A 23 -10.28 23.24 -29.83
N VAL A 24 -11.58 23.52 -30.02
CA VAL A 24 -12.61 23.35 -28.98
C VAL A 24 -12.74 21.88 -28.57
N PHE A 25 -12.78 20.95 -29.53
CA PHE A 25 -12.84 19.52 -29.22
C PHE A 25 -11.61 19.03 -28.44
N VAL A 26 -10.41 19.45 -28.85
CA VAL A 26 -9.17 19.12 -28.14
C VAL A 26 -9.18 19.68 -26.72
N ALA A 27 -9.61 20.93 -26.54
CA ALA A 27 -9.72 21.55 -25.21
C ALA A 27 -10.70 20.79 -24.30
N LEU A 28 -11.85 20.34 -24.83
CA LEU A 28 -12.81 19.52 -24.09
C LEU A 28 -12.17 18.18 -23.68
N ILE A 29 -11.54 17.46 -24.62
CA ILE A 29 -10.87 16.19 -24.33
C ILE A 29 -9.79 16.36 -23.27
N ALA A 30 -8.96 17.41 -23.37
CA ALA A 30 -7.92 17.71 -22.40
C ALA A 30 -8.51 17.99 -21.00
N PHE A 31 -9.63 18.72 -20.92
CA PHE A 31 -10.34 18.98 -19.67
C PHE A 31 -10.83 17.67 -19.02
N TRP A 32 -11.48 16.80 -19.81
CA TRP A 32 -11.91 15.48 -19.33
C TRP A 32 -10.73 14.61 -18.89
N GLN A 33 -9.65 14.59 -19.67
CA GLN A 33 -8.45 13.82 -19.36
C GLN A 33 -7.79 14.29 -18.07
N SER A 34 -7.72 15.60 -17.82
CA SER A 34 -7.18 16.17 -16.58
C SER A 34 -8.00 15.76 -15.36
N ARG A 35 -9.34 15.79 -15.48
CA ARG A 35 -10.25 15.33 -14.41
C ARG A 35 -10.09 13.83 -14.11
N ILE A 36 -10.02 13.01 -15.16
CA ILE A 36 -9.81 11.56 -15.02
C ILE A 36 -8.45 11.25 -14.39
N ASN A 37 -7.40 11.94 -14.83
CA ASN A 37 -6.04 11.72 -14.32
C ASN A 37 -5.93 12.04 -12.83
N SER A 38 -6.59 13.11 -12.38
CA SER A 38 -6.64 13.47 -10.96
C SER A 38 -7.29 12.38 -10.10
N ASN A 39 -8.39 11.79 -10.58
CA ASN A 39 -9.06 10.68 -9.88
C ASN A 39 -8.19 9.41 -9.84
N LYS A 40 -7.47 9.12 -10.93
CA LYS A 40 -6.53 7.99 -10.97
C LYS A 40 -5.39 8.17 -9.97
N LEU A 41 -4.78 9.35 -9.91
CA LEU A 41 -3.72 9.65 -8.94
C LEU A 41 -4.20 9.47 -7.49
N ARG A 42 -5.43 9.88 -7.18
CA ARG A 42 -6.04 9.67 -5.85
C ARG A 42 -6.19 8.18 -5.54
N LEU A 43 -6.72 7.41 -6.49
CA LEU A 43 -6.89 5.96 -6.34
C LEU A 43 -5.54 5.24 -6.19
N ASP A 44 -4.52 5.65 -6.95
CA ASP A 44 -3.19 5.06 -6.88
C ASP A 44 -2.54 5.30 -5.51
N ILE A 45 -2.65 6.52 -4.95
CA ILE A 45 -2.16 6.83 -3.60
C ILE A 45 -2.90 5.99 -2.55
N TYR A 46 -4.23 5.88 -2.66
CA TYR A 46 -5.04 5.05 -1.77
C TYR A 46 -4.58 3.58 -1.81
N ASN A 47 -4.49 3.01 -3.01
CA ASN A 47 -4.06 1.62 -3.20
C ASN A 47 -2.67 1.38 -2.64
N ARG A 48 -1.75 2.34 -2.82
CA ARG A 48 -0.38 2.24 -2.30
C ARG A 48 -0.35 2.25 -0.77
N ARG A 49 -1.17 3.09 -0.12
CA ARG A 49 -1.34 3.12 1.34
C ARG A 49 -1.98 1.84 1.87
N PHE A 50 -3.03 1.36 1.21
CA PHE A 50 -3.70 0.11 1.56
C PHE A 50 -2.78 -1.10 1.37
N ASN A 51 -1.93 -1.10 0.35
CA ASN A 51 -0.96 -2.17 0.11
C ASN A 51 0.02 -2.34 1.29
N VAL A 52 0.41 -1.25 1.96
CA VAL A 52 1.23 -1.34 3.19
C VAL A 52 0.53 -2.14 4.28
N TYR A 53 -0.77 -1.88 4.48
CA TYR A 53 -1.59 -2.62 5.43
C TYR A 53 -1.73 -4.10 5.03
N SER A 54 -2.07 -4.37 3.76
CA SER A 54 -2.24 -5.74 3.26
C SER A 54 -0.97 -6.58 3.44
N LYS A 55 0.20 -6.07 3.04
CA LYS A 55 1.48 -6.77 3.20
C LYS A 55 1.86 -7.02 4.65
N THR A 56 1.44 -6.13 5.55
CA THR A 56 1.64 -6.31 7.00
C THR A 56 0.77 -7.45 7.53
N LEU A 57 -0.49 -7.55 7.10
CA LEU A 57 -1.36 -8.67 7.47
C LEU A 57 -0.89 -9.99 6.89
N ASP A 58 -0.48 -10.04 5.62
CA ASP A 58 0.03 -11.26 4.98
C ASP A 58 1.23 -11.81 5.75
N PHE A 59 2.17 -10.93 6.12
CA PHE A 59 3.32 -11.31 6.92
C PHE A 59 2.93 -11.76 8.33
N TYR A 60 2.00 -11.06 8.99
CA TYR A 60 1.51 -11.46 10.31
C TYR A 60 0.83 -12.84 10.28
N GLN A 61 -0.01 -13.11 9.29
CA GLN A 61 -0.70 -14.39 9.15
C GLN A 61 0.29 -15.55 8.99
N VAL A 62 1.30 -15.38 8.14
CA VAL A 62 2.35 -16.40 8.00
C VAL A 62 3.20 -16.51 9.25
N LEU A 63 3.49 -15.42 9.95
CA LEU A 63 4.24 -15.46 11.20
C LEU A 63 3.50 -16.27 12.29
N LEU A 64 2.18 -16.12 12.39
CA LEU A 64 1.34 -16.91 13.28
C LEU A 64 1.39 -18.40 12.95
N SER A 65 1.15 -18.76 11.69
CA SER A 65 1.10 -20.16 11.24
C SER A 65 2.47 -20.78 10.94
N TYR A 66 3.56 -20.01 11.07
CA TYR A 66 4.89 -20.48 10.70
C TYR A 66 5.27 -21.72 11.52
N ASP A 67 5.56 -22.80 10.81
CA ASP A 67 6.19 -24.00 11.33
C ASP A 67 7.28 -24.37 10.31
N PRO A 68 8.57 -24.44 10.71
CA PRO A 68 9.66 -24.77 9.81
C PRO A 68 9.48 -26.08 9.03
N ASN A 69 8.64 -27.01 9.53
CA ASN A 69 8.39 -28.30 8.92
C ASN A 69 7.19 -28.31 7.95
N VAL A 70 6.31 -27.31 8.02
CA VAL A 70 5.04 -27.26 7.26
C VAL A 70 5.04 -26.10 6.27
N VAL A 71 5.50 -24.93 6.70
CA VAL A 71 5.51 -23.71 5.90
C VAL A 71 6.87 -23.57 5.24
N SER A 72 6.89 -23.38 3.91
CA SER A 72 8.15 -23.20 3.20
C SER A 72 8.86 -21.95 3.70
N LYS A 73 10.15 -22.11 4.05
CA LYS A 73 11.02 -20.99 4.43
C LYS A 73 11.09 -19.94 3.32
N GLU A 74 10.91 -20.36 2.07
CA GLU A 74 10.82 -19.48 0.91
C GLU A 74 9.60 -18.55 0.95
N LEU A 75 8.41 -19.05 1.34
CA LEU A 75 7.21 -18.23 1.48
C LEU A 75 7.39 -17.19 2.59
N LEU A 76 7.91 -17.61 3.76
CA LEU A 76 8.21 -16.69 4.86
C LEU A 76 9.17 -15.59 4.40
N ASN A 77 10.27 -15.96 3.76
CA ASN A 77 11.27 -15.01 3.26
C ASN A 77 10.68 -14.03 2.23
N THR A 78 9.79 -14.51 1.36
CA THR A 78 9.14 -13.68 0.33
C THR A 78 8.22 -12.65 0.98
N LEU A 79 7.34 -13.08 1.89
CA LEU A 79 6.42 -12.17 2.57
C LEU A 79 7.15 -11.22 3.51
N GLN A 80 8.22 -11.66 4.17
CA GLN A 80 9.06 -10.78 4.98
C GLN A 80 9.73 -9.70 4.12
N LYS A 81 10.26 -10.04 2.94
CA LYS A 81 10.83 -9.06 2.01
C LYS A 81 9.78 -8.06 1.54
N ASP A 82 8.58 -8.52 1.20
CA ASP A 82 7.48 -7.66 0.79
C ASP A 82 7.04 -6.72 1.92
N PHE A 83 6.93 -7.25 3.14
CA PHE A 83 6.67 -6.45 4.33
C PHE A 83 7.76 -5.39 4.56
N ILE A 84 9.05 -5.74 4.49
CA ILE A 84 10.16 -4.79 4.67
C ILE A 84 10.08 -3.68 3.62
N LYS A 85 9.79 -4.01 2.36
CA LYS A 85 9.61 -3.01 1.30
C LYS A 85 8.46 -2.06 1.63
N ALA A 86 7.28 -2.60 1.96
CA ALA A 86 6.10 -1.83 2.35
C ALA A 86 6.35 -0.96 3.59
N PHE A 87 7.04 -1.50 4.59
CA PHE A 87 7.48 -0.78 5.77
C PHE A 87 8.37 0.42 5.41
N ARG A 88 9.41 0.23 4.59
CA ARG A 88 10.28 1.32 4.16
C ARG A 88 9.54 2.36 3.34
N GLU A 89 8.62 1.91 2.49
CA GLU A 89 7.77 2.76 1.67
C GLU A 89 6.82 3.62 2.52
N SER A 90 6.33 3.11 3.65
CA SER A 90 5.44 3.82 4.55
C SER A 90 6.00 5.18 5.02
N ARG A 91 7.34 5.31 5.12
CA ARG A 91 8.00 6.58 5.47
C ARG A 91 7.69 7.73 4.51
N PHE A 92 7.35 7.41 3.26
CA PHE A 92 7.03 8.40 2.23
C PHE A 92 5.52 8.56 2.00
N LEU A 93 4.70 7.60 2.44
CA LEU A 93 3.26 7.57 2.16
C LEU A 93 2.42 8.19 3.27
N PHE A 94 2.97 8.24 4.49
CA PHE A 94 2.30 8.69 5.69
C PHE A 94 3.09 9.82 6.35
N ASP A 95 2.37 10.74 7.00
CA ASP A 95 3.02 11.78 7.78
C ASP A 95 3.71 11.16 9.00
N GLU A 96 4.87 11.69 9.39
CA GLU A 96 5.62 11.23 10.56
C GLU A 96 4.76 11.22 11.84
N LYS A 97 3.88 12.21 11.99
CA LYS A 97 2.94 12.34 13.11
C LYS A 97 1.92 11.20 13.20
N SER A 98 1.73 10.42 12.14
CA SER A 98 0.82 9.27 12.15
C SER A 98 1.36 8.11 12.99
N GLY A 99 2.68 8.02 13.20
CA GLY A 99 3.32 6.90 13.90
C GLY A 99 3.26 5.57 13.13
N VAL A 100 2.76 5.54 11.90
CA VAL A 100 2.65 4.31 11.09
C VAL A 100 4.01 3.64 10.93
N TYR A 101 5.03 4.44 10.58
CA TYR A 101 6.39 3.93 10.41
C TYR A 101 6.94 3.28 11.69
N ASP A 102 6.75 3.93 12.84
CA ASP A 102 7.26 3.44 14.13
C ASP A 102 6.56 2.16 14.58
N ILE A 103 5.26 2.03 14.31
CA ILE A 103 4.49 0.81 14.58
C ILE A 103 5.04 -0.35 13.74
N LEU A 104 5.26 -0.11 12.44
CA LEU A 104 5.79 -1.12 11.53
C LEU A 104 7.25 -1.50 11.86
N ASP A 105 8.08 -0.56 12.31
CA ASP A 105 9.45 -0.82 12.75
C ASP A 105 9.50 -1.70 14.02
N GLN A 106 8.60 -1.43 14.97
CA GLN A 106 8.42 -2.28 16.15
C GLN A 106 8.01 -3.70 15.76
N MET A 107 7.04 -3.84 14.83
CA MET A 107 6.63 -5.15 14.32
C MET A 107 7.80 -5.87 13.63
N HIS A 108 8.57 -5.19 12.78
CA HIS A 108 9.75 -5.74 12.13
C HIS A 108 10.74 -6.29 13.16
N THR A 109 11.09 -5.49 14.17
CA THR A 109 12.03 -5.89 15.23
C THR A 109 11.53 -7.09 16.03
N LYS A 110 10.25 -7.10 16.41
CA LYS A 110 9.62 -8.19 17.17
C LYS A 110 9.51 -9.48 16.35
N SER A 111 9.41 -9.39 15.03
CA SER A 111 9.28 -10.58 14.16
C SER A 111 10.49 -11.50 14.25
N PHE A 112 11.69 -10.95 14.43
CA PHE A 112 12.91 -11.74 14.59
C PHE A 112 12.89 -12.62 15.84
N GLN A 113 12.27 -12.16 16.93
CA GLN A 113 12.15 -12.94 18.16
C GLN A 113 11.24 -14.17 17.93
N ILE A 114 10.16 -13.98 17.18
CA ILE A 114 9.21 -15.05 16.85
C ILE A 114 9.84 -16.06 15.90
N ILE A 115 10.45 -15.60 14.81
CA ILE A 115 11.12 -16.46 13.82
C ILE A 115 12.28 -17.21 14.48
N GLY A 116 13.12 -16.51 15.25
CA GLY A 116 14.26 -17.12 15.94
C GLY A 116 13.83 -18.24 16.88
N CYS A 117 12.77 -18.00 17.65
CA CYS A 117 12.19 -19.01 18.54
C CYS A 117 11.63 -20.22 17.77
N LYS A 118 10.97 -20.00 16.64
CA LYS A 118 10.41 -21.09 15.83
C LYS A 118 11.49 -21.91 15.10
N ASP A 119 12.53 -21.26 14.58
CA ASP A 119 13.63 -21.92 13.87
C ASP A 119 14.57 -22.72 14.79
N HIS A 120 14.84 -22.19 15.99
CA HIS A 120 15.90 -22.72 16.88
C HIS A 120 15.37 -23.26 18.21
N GLY A 121 14.13 -22.99 18.57
CA GLY A 121 13.56 -23.32 19.88
C GLY A 121 13.56 -24.81 20.19
N GLY A 122 13.19 -25.66 19.23
CA GLY A 122 13.21 -27.11 19.45
C GLY A 122 14.60 -27.63 19.82
N LYS A 123 15.64 -27.17 19.12
CA LYS A 123 17.03 -27.56 19.41
C LYS A 123 17.53 -26.97 20.73
N LEU A 124 17.11 -25.77 21.07
CA LEU A 124 17.50 -25.12 22.32
C LEU A 124 16.83 -25.80 23.52
N ALA A 125 15.60 -26.28 23.38
CA ALA A 125 14.89 -27.01 24.44
C ALA A 125 15.64 -28.27 24.89
N ASP A 126 16.34 -28.94 23.98
CA ASP A 126 17.13 -30.14 24.28
C ASP A 126 18.48 -29.83 24.96
N ILE A 127 19.05 -28.64 24.71
CA ILE A 127 20.39 -28.25 25.18
C ILE A 127 20.33 -27.43 26.46
N ASP A 128 19.45 -26.43 26.50
CA ASP A 128 19.27 -25.49 27.60
C ASP A 128 17.77 -25.13 27.76
N PRO A 129 17.04 -25.90 28.58
CA PRO A 129 15.62 -25.66 28.83
C PRO A 129 15.33 -24.28 29.43
N GLN A 130 16.26 -23.69 30.20
CA GLN A 130 16.04 -22.39 30.84
C GLN A 130 16.13 -21.26 29.82
N GLU A 131 17.13 -21.28 28.94
CA GLU A 131 17.23 -20.29 27.88
C GLU A 131 16.10 -20.48 26.84
N PHE A 132 15.65 -21.71 26.61
CA PHE A 132 14.45 -21.98 25.81
C PHE A 132 13.19 -21.35 26.43
N GLU A 133 12.93 -21.51 27.73
CA GLU A 133 11.77 -20.92 28.39
C GLU A 133 11.76 -19.39 28.26
N LYS A 134 12.92 -18.76 28.46
CA LYS A 134 13.11 -17.32 28.30
C LYS A 134 12.84 -16.86 26.85
N MET A 135 13.39 -17.55 25.86
CA MET A 135 13.15 -17.24 24.44
C MET A 135 11.69 -17.46 24.06
N HIS A 136 11.07 -18.54 24.55
CA HIS A 136 9.66 -18.84 24.32
C HIS A 136 8.76 -17.74 24.90
N LYS A 137 9.05 -17.30 26.13
CA LYS A 137 8.34 -16.17 26.76
C LYS A 137 8.49 -14.88 25.95
N GLN A 138 9.69 -14.55 25.49
CA GLN A 138 9.92 -13.38 24.64
C GLN A 138 9.15 -13.47 23.31
N SER A 139 9.10 -14.65 22.69
CA SER A 139 8.33 -14.90 21.47
C SER A 139 6.83 -14.71 21.70
N MET A 140 6.29 -15.23 22.81
CA MET A 140 4.88 -15.05 23.18
C MET A 140 4.53 -13.57 23.45
N GLU A 141 5.40 -12.84 24.15
CA GLU A 141 5.26 -11.40 24.37
C GLU A 141 5.33 -10.61 23.04
N ALA A 142 6.24 -10.99 22.15
CA ALA A 142 6.34 -10.40 20.81
C ALA A 142 5.06 -10.64 19.98
N LEU A 143 4.48 -11.83 20.06
CA LEU A 143 3.26 -12.19 19.35
C LEU A 143 2.05 -11.40 19.88
N LYS A 144 1.94 -11.24 21.20
CA LYS A 144 0.94 -10.35 21.82
C LYS A 144 1.11 -8.90 21.37
N CYS A 145 2.36 -8.41 21.37
CA CYS A 145 2.69 -7.07 20.89
C CYS A 145 2.28 -6.87 19.42
N PHE A 146 2.44 -7.90 18.58
CA PHE A 146 2.00 -7.87 17.19
C PHE A 146 0.50 -7.64 17.04
N THR A 147 -0.32 -8.38 17.79
CA THR A 147 -1.78 -8.22 17.77
C THR A 147 -2.19 -6.81 18.21
N GLU A 148 -1.54 -6.27 19.25
CA GLU A 148 -1.77 -4.89 19.70
C GLU A 148 -1.31 -3.85 18.65
N SER A 149 -0.18 -4.09 17.99
CA SER A 149 0.35 -3.24 16.93
C SER A 149 -0.56 -3.18 15.71
N ILE A 150 -1.23 -4.28 15.33
CA ILE A 150 -2.22 -4.26 14.25
C ILE A 150 -3.36 -3.29 14.57
N SER A 151 -3.94 -3.34 15.77
CA SER A 151 -5.01 -2.42 16.15
C SER A 151 -4.54 -0.95 16.20
N LYS A 152 -3.30 -0.71 16.65
CA LYS A 152 -2.70 0.63 16.61
C LYS A 152 -2.47 1.10 15.17
N LEU A 153 -2.02 0.21 14.29
CA LEU A 153 -1.78 0.48 12.88
C LEU A 153 -3.08 0.86 12.17
N GLU A 154 -4.16 0.10 12.38
CA GLU A 154 -5.49 0.41 11.82
C GLU A 154 -5.95 1.83 12.20
N LYS A 155 -5.81 2.19 13.48
CA LYS A 155 -6.16 3.53 13.97
C LYS A 155 -5.28 4.63 13.35
N ALA A 156 -3.98 4.39 13.26
CA ALA A 156 -3.03 5.33 12.67
C ALA A 156 -3.28 5.53 11.16
N MET A 157 -3.71 4.48 10.46
CA MET A 157 -3.99 4.49 9.03
C MET A 157 -5.43 4.94 8.70
N ALA A 158 -6.35 4.99 9.66
CA ALA A 158 -7.78 5.23 9.43
C ALA A 158 -8.06 6.46 8.56
N ARG A 159 -7.43 7.60 8.87
CA ARG A 159 -7.56 8.85 8.09
C ARG A 159 -7.09 8.69 6.63
N TYR A 160 -6.08 7.87 6.42
CA TYR A 160 -5.47 7.65 5.10
C TYR A 160 -6.22 6.63 4.25
N LEU A 161 -7.02 5.77 4.90
CA LEU A 161 -7.83 4.74 4.28
C LEU A 161 -9.32 5.11 4.22
N ASN A 162 -9.70 6.31 4.69
CA ASN A 162 -11.06 6.81 4.55
C ASN A 162 -11.30 7.31 3.12
N PHE A 163 -12.00 6.49 2.32
CA PHE A 163 -12.32 6.84 0.93
C PHE A 163 -13.24 8.07 0.82
N HIS A 164 -14.07 8.34 1.83
CA HIS A 164 -15.06 9.42 1.80
C HIS A 164 -14.43 10.80 2.06
N GLU A 165 -13.35 10.88 2.86
CA GLU A 165 -12.57 12.10 3.10
C GLU A 165 -11.75 12.57 1.90
N LEU A 166 -11.65 11.77 0.83
CA LEU A 166 -10.95 12.13 -0.40
C LEU A 166 -11.83 12.91 -1.40
N THR A 167 -13.09 13.19 -1.03
CA THR A 167 -14.13 13.77 -1.91
C THR A 167 -14.39 15.26 -1.65
N GLU A 168 -13.96 15.79 -0.50
CA GLU A 168 -13.96 17.24 -0.19
C GLU A 168 -12.56 17.85 -0.41
#